data_AF-A0A2T4XC82-F1
#
_entry.id   AF-A0A2T4XC82-F1
#
_cell.length_a   1.000
_cell.length_b   1.000
_cell.length_c   1.000
_cell.angle_alpha   90.00
_cell.angle_beta   90.00
_cell.angle_gamma   90.00
#
_symmetry.space_group_name_H-M   'P 1'
#
loop_
_entity.id
_entity.type
_entity.pdbx_description
1 polymer ?
#
loop_
_entity_poly.entity_id
_entity_poly.type
_entity_poly.pdbx_seq_one_letter_code
_entity_poly.pdbx_strand_id
1 'polypeptide(L)'
;MLWLCLLLMPRALSSQAISAESLALVLQRDGFENVSVSYQNYNLVVSLENQIYRSDAKAIFSILSIIHEDNLFKESITIQLVRSNLPLIQIVTSANELQELFQIPENYSDWVEKIKIEIPQAKSRPIMDVEMSERGVKNLEGLTKENSWFVQRHLLLGLTPLYQLGNYNNPLRLRLEITPELTALLPFGVRFRGGTGLPVYNDLDQNRTVRLSHLSLTRQFQVQPGLYGGVSAGFFSRNRAGAHIQFTQYLWDERFSFTYQGGYTRFSSAMGAVDDLFVEDQPYVVSTVAAEYRWKKYHLDLNIEYGQFLYYDSGYKVDVQRYFGETIIGMFVLQTRRGTNYGFHVSIPLFPRKGARVSGLMVRSASHVPFSYRYEGNDLKGRMYRTGIDYPTRLKRVYPSYLMDELEPYFWDN
;
A
#
# COMPACT_ATOMS: atom_id res chain seq x y z
N MET A 1 -5.61 38.35 31.66
CA MET A 1 -5.57 38.26 30.19
C MET A 1 -4.13 38.24 29.75
N LEU A 2 -3.57 37.05 29.57
CA LEU A 2 -2.24 36.76 29.06
C LEU A 2 -2.35 35.38 28.40
N TRP A 3 -1.39 35.02 27.53
CA TRP A 3 -1.35 33.85 26.62
C TRP A 3 -1.97 34.15 25.24
N LEU A 4 -1.33 33.90 24.09
CA LEU A 4 -0.02 33.34 23.75
C LEU A 4 0.24 33.71 22.27
N CYS A 5 1.32 34.44 21.94
CA CYS A 5 1.84 34.55 20.58
C CYS A 5 2.93 33.49 20.41
N LEU A 6 2.63 32.41 19.69
CA LEU A 6 3.61 31.39 19.34
C LEU A 6 4.28 31.80 18.03
N LEU A 7 5.58 32.06 18.15
CA LEU A 7 6.50 32.54 17.13
C LEU A 7 6.50 31.69 15.86
N LEU A 8 6.25 32.34 14.73
CA LEU A 8 6.81 31.99 13.43
C LEU A 8 8.33 32.25 13.50
N MET A 9 9.13 31.20 13.68
CA MET A 9 10.57 31.30 13.44
C MET A 9 10.88 30.96 11.97
N PRO A 10 11.57 31.84 11.23
CA PRO A 10 12.06 31.50 9.90
C PRO A 10 13.14 30.40 9.99
N ARG A 11 13.10 29.44 9.07
CA ARG A 11 14.17 28.45 8.87
C ARG A 11 15.44 29.19 8.44
N ALA A 12 16.35 29.43 9.37
CA ALA A 12 17.74 29.74 9.03
C ALA A 12 18.51 28.42 8.99
N LEU A 13 18.57 27.76 7.83
CA LEU A 13 19.58 26.73 7.59
C LEU A 13 20.87 27.43 7.14
N SER A 14 21.92 27.26 7.93
CA SER A 14 23.29 27.59 7.55
C SER A 14 23.70 26.75 6.33
N SER A 15 24.29 27.38 5.31
CA SER A 15 24.74 26.75 4.06
C SER A 15 25.99 25.86 4.26
N GLN A 16 25.82 24.72 4.92
CA GLN A 16 26.74 23.60 4.75
C GLN A 16 26.13 22.68 3.69
N ALA A 17 26.88 22.40 2.63
CA ALA A 17 26.49 21.45 1.61
C ALA A 17 26.14 20.11 2.28
N ILE A 18 24.89 19.69 2.12
CA ILE A 18 24.36 18.46 2.71
C ILE A 18 25.08 17.29 2.02
N SER A 19 25.82 16.49 2.79
CA SER A 19 26.34 15.19 2.36
C SER A 19 25.19 14.19 2.15
N ALA A 20 25.45 13.06 1.47
CA ALA A 20 24.47 11.97 1.33
C ALA A 20 23.89 11.52 2.68
N GLU A 21 24.73 11.54 3.72
CA GLU A 21 24.37 11.19 5.09
C GLU A 21 23.33 12.16 5.66
N SER A 22 23.53 13.47 5.46
CA SER A 22 22.57 14.47 5.91
C SER A 22 21.24 14.41 5.14
N LEU A 23 21.23 14.10 3.84
CA LEU A 23 19.97 13.90 3.10
C LEU A 23 19.21 12.69 3.65
N ALA A 24 19.90 11.58 3.93
CA ALA A 24 19.28 10.41 4.53
C ALA A 24 18.61 10.76 5.88
N LEU A 25 19.29 11.52 6.74
CA LEU A 25 18.76 11.99 8.01
C LEU A 25 17.56 12.93 7.84
N VAL A 26 17.59 13.85 6.87
CA VAL A 26 16.47 14.76 6.56
C VAL A 26 15.23 13.94 6.15
N LEU A 27 15.37 13.00 5.22
CA LEU A 27 14.27 12.16 4.75
C LEU A 27 13.69 11.30 5.88
N GLN A 28 14.53 10.75 6.76
CA GLN A 28 14.07 9.98 7.91
C GLN A 28 13.34 10.83 8.95
N ARG A 29 13.83 12.06 9.20
CA ARG A 29 13.17 13.04 10.06
C ARG A 29 11.80 13.44 9.50
N ASP A 30 11.69 13.52 8.18
CA ASP A 30 10.44 13.81 7.48
C ASP A 30 9.45 12.63 7.46
N GLY A 31 9.88 11.47 7.96
CA GLY A 31 9.03 10.32 8.26
C GLY A 31 9.17 9.15 7.29
N PHE A 32 10.06 9.23 6.30
CA PHE A 32 10.36 8.11 5.42
C PHE A 32 11.08 6.99 6.19
N GLU A 33 10.94 5.77 5.70
CA GLU A 33 11.50 4.57 6.33
C GLU A 33 12.40 3.82 5.36
N ASN A 34 13.28 2.95 5.87
CA ASN A 34 14.23 2.19 5.05
C ASN A 34 15.03 3.07 4.06
N VAL A 35 15.37 4.30 4.49
CA VAL A 35 16.06 5.29 3.66
C VAL A 35 17.52 4.88 3.46
N SER A 36 17.96 4.90 2.21
CA SER A 36 19.35 4.76 1.78
C SER A 36 19.64 5.82 0.74
N VAL A 37 20.74 6.56 0.93
CA VAL A 37 21.21 7.58 0.01
C VAL A 37 22.66 7.27 -0.34
N SER A 38 23.03 7.35 -1.62
CA SER A 38 24.41 7.18 -2.07
C SER A 38 24.69 8.02 -3.31
N TYR A 39 25.96 8.34 -3.54
CA TYR A 39 26.43 8.88 -4.80
C TYR A 39 27.12 7.78 -5.61
N GLN A 40 26.71 7.58 -6.85
CA GLN A 40 27.31 6.60 -7.76
C GLN A 40 27.67 7.31 -9.07
N ASN A 41 28.97 7.42 -9.38
CA ASN A 41 29.45 8.08 -10.60
C ASN A 41 28.77 9.44 -10.84
N TYR A 42 28.76 10.33 -9.84
CA TYR A 42 28.10 11.66 -9.88
C TYR A 42 26.56 11.66 -9.95
N ASN A 43 25.91 10.50 -9.85
CA ASN A 43 24.46 10.36 -9.75
C ASN A 43 24.02 10.18 -8.31
N LEU A 44 22.98 10.90 -7.89
CA LEU A 44 22.36 10.75 -6.58
C LEU A 44 21.36 9.59 -6.64
N VAL A 45 21.51 8.60 -5.75
CA VAL A 45 20.58 7.46 -5.65
C VAL A 45 19.93 7.48 -4.27
N VAL A 46 18.60 7.58 -4.26
CA VAL A 46 17.75 7.59 -3.06
C VAL A 46 16.79 6.40 -3.12
N SER A 47 16.88 5.50 -2.15
CA SER A 47 15.97 4.36 -1.99
C SER A 47 15.25 4.45 -0.66
N LEU A 48 13.93 4.31 -0.63
CA LEU A 48 13.14 4.43 0.60
C LEU A 48 11.75 3.78 0.52
N GLU A 49 11.14 3.57 1.69
CA GLU A 49 9.76 3.11 1.83
C GLU A 49 8.86 4.28 2.28
N ASN A 50 7.81 4.55 1.49
CA ASN A 50 6.80 5.53 1.87
C ASN A 50 5.80 4.93 2.87
N GLN A 51 5.92 5.33 4.14
CA GLN A 51 4.93 5.05 5.18
C GLN A 51 4.25 6.30 5.74
N ILE A 52 4.76 7.48 5.39
CA ILE A 52 4.32 8.76 5.95
C ILE A 52 3.18 9.37 5.14
N TYR A 53 3.27 9.34 3.81
CA TYR A 53 2.26 9.92 2.93
C TYR A 53 1.29 8.84 2.44
N ARG A 54 0.01 9.19 2.35
CA ARG A 54 -1.03 8.35 1.75
C ARG A 54 -0.81 8.12 0.24
N SER A 55 -0.37 9.17 -0.46
CA SER A 55 -0.05 9.17 -1.90
C SER A 55 1.46 9.05 -2.12
N ASP A 56 1.85 8.12 -3.00
CA ASP A 56 3.24 7.95 -3.42
C ASP A 56 3.70 9.10 -4.33
N ALA A 57 2.80 9.71 -5.10
CA ALA A 57 3.08 10.92 -5.86
C ALA A 57 3.49 12.09 -4.95
N LYS A 58 2.76 12.31 -3.84
CA LYS A 58 3.15 13.36 -2.87
C LYS A 58 4.49 13.07 -2.21
N ALA A 59 4.78 11.79 -1.94
CA ALA A 59 6.08 11.37 -1.40
C ALA A 59 7.21 11.71 -2.38
N ILE A 60 7.07 11.33 -3.66
CA ILE A 60 8.05 11.63 -4.72
C ILE A 60 8.25 13.13 -4.88
N PHE A 61 7.17 13.91 -4.98
CA PHE A 61 7.26 15.37 -5.01
C PHE A 61 8.06 15.90 -3.82
N SER A 62 7.73 15.49 -2.59
CA SER A 62 8.43 15.92 -1.38
C SER A 62 9.93 15.60 -1.41
N ILE A 63 10.31 14.46 -1.98
CA ILE A 63 11.73 14.06 -2.11
C ILE A 63 12.42 14.93 -3.15
N LEU A 64 11.80 15.10 -4.33
CA LEU A 64 12.34 15.94 -5.40
C LEU A 64 12.51 17.39 -4.94
N SER A 65 11.56 17.95 -4.17
CA SER A 65 11.66 19.30 -3.63
C SER A 65 12.85 19.45 -2.68
N ILE A 66 13.05 18.52 -1.74
CA ILE A 66 14.19 18.55 -0.81
C ILE A 66 15.51 18.48 -1.60
N ILE A 67 15.60 17.56 -2.57
CA ILE A 67 16.80 17.40 -3.40
C ILE A 67 17.08 18.67 -4.22
N HIS A 68 16.04 19.32 -4.74
CA HIS A 68 16.12 20.58 -5.50
C HIS A 68 16.57 21.75 -4.63
N GLU A 69 15.90 22.00 -3.49
CA GLU A 69 16.21 23.10 -2.57
C GLU A 69 17.67 23.07 -2.09
N ASP A 70 18.19 21.87 -1.83
CA ASP A 70 19.53 21.67 -1.29
C ASP A 70 20.61 21.50 -2.38
N ASN A 71 20.22 21.51 -3.68
CA ASN A 71 21.09 21.33 -4.86
C ASN A 71 22.04 20.11 -4.75
N LEU A 72 21.50 18.95 -4.35
CA LEU A 72 22.26 17.76 -3.93
C LEU A 72 22.67 16.83 -5.07
N PHE A 73 22.79 17.34 -6.28
CA PHE A 73 23.01 16.50 -7.46
C PHE A 73 23.96 17.17 -8.45
N LYS A 74 24.60 16.36 -9.29
CA LYS A 74 25.52 16.83 -10.33
C LYS A 74 25.06 16.43 -11.72
N GLU A 75 24.68 15.17 -11.93
CA GLU A 75 24.26 14.67 -13.25
C GLU A 75 22.82 14.19 -13.28
N SER A 76 22.50 13.14 -12.51
CA SER A 76 21.13 12.60 -12.44
C SER A 76 20.73 12.20 -11.02
N ILE A 77 19.42 12.05 -10.84
CA ILE A 77 18.77 11.65 -9.60
C ILE A 77 17.97 10.38 -9.88
N THR A 78 18.21 9.36 -9.08
CA THR A 78 17.44 8.11 -9.07
C THR A 78 16.66 8.00 -7.77
N ILE A 79 15.33 7.92 -7.86
CA ILE A 79 14.44 7.65 -6.72
C ILE A 79 13.89 6.24 -6.88
N GLN A 80 14.09 5.38 -5.87
CA GLN A 80 13.55 4.03 -5.80
C GLN A 80 12.59 3.91 -4.61
N LEU A 81 11.31 3.68 -4.90
CA LEU A 81 10.35 3.33 -3.85
C LEU A 81 10.35 1.83 -3.61
N VAL A 82 10.38 1.42 -2.35
CA VAL A 82 10.33 0.01 -1.93
C VAL A 82 9.18 -0.24 -0.96
N ARG A 83 8.75 -1.51 -0.87
CA ARG A 83 7.72 -2.00 0.06
C ARG A 83 8.12 -3.36 0.58
N SER A 84 8.32 -3.51 1.90
CA SER A 84 8.77 -4.81 2.46
C SER A 84 10.03 -5.35 1.76
N ASN A 85 11.00 -4.47 1.48
CA ASN A 85 12.23 -4.78 0.73
C ASN A 85 12.02 -5.23 -0.73
N LEU A 86 10.81 -5.10 -1.29
CA LEU A 86 10.57 -5.28 -2.71
C LEU A 86 10.50 -3.93 -3.41
N PRO A 87 11.18 -3.76 -4.55
CA PRO A 87 11.11 -2.51 -5.29
C PRO A 87 9.73 -2.36 -5.93
N LEU A 88 9.17 -1.16 -5.87
CA LEU A 88 7.87 -0.81 -6.43
C LEU A 88 8.05 -0.07 -7.77
N ILE A 89 8.85 1.00 -7.75
CA ILE A 89 9.12 1.83 -8.93
C ILE A 89 10.49 2.49 -8.78
N GLN A 90 11.12 2.76 -9.92
CA GLN A 90 12.32 3.58 -10.03
C GLN A 90 12.06 4.74 -11.00
N ILE A 91 12.44 5.95 -10.60
CA ILE A 91 12.37 7.17 -11.41
C ILE A 91 13.79 7.71 -11.56
N VAL A 92 14.19 8.00 -12.78
CA VAL A 92 15.49 8.62 -13.10
C VAL A 92 15.23 9.91 -13.88
N THR A 93 15.73 11.02 -13.36
CA THR A 93 15.64 12.36 -13.98
C THR A 93 17.03 12.99 -13.98
N SER A 94 17.34 13.79 -15.01
CA SER A 94 18.57 14.58 -14.95
C SER A 94 18.43 15.77 -14.00
N ALA A 95 19.57 16.26 -13.56
CA ALA A 95 19.75 17.47 -12.78
C ALA A 95 19.07 18.69 -13.42
N ASN A 96 19.41 18.94 -14.68
CA ASN A 96 18.98 20.12 -15.43
C ASN A 96 17.47 20.10 -15.67
N GLU A 97 16.93 18.95 -16.07
CA GLU A 97 15.49 18.78 -16.28
C GLU A 97 14.69 19.02 -15.01
N LEU A 98 15.18 18.55 -13.86
CA LEU A 98 14.53 18.80 -12.58
C LEU A 98 14.59 20.29 -12.19
N GLN A 99 15.74 20.94 -12.40
CA GLN A 99 15.88 22.38 -12.13
C GLN A 99 14.94 23.20 -13.02
N GLU A 100 14.85 22.88 -14.30
CA GLU A 100 13.93 23.52 -15.25
C GLU A 100 12.47 23.32 -14.83
N LEU A 101 12.09 22.10 -14.45
CA LEU A 101 10.72 21.80 -14.02
C LEU A 101 10.28 22.62 -12.80
N PHE A 102 11.15 22.78 -11.80
CA PHE A 102 10.84 23.58 -10.61
C PHE A 102 10.80 25.10 -10.91
N GLN A 103 11.42 25.55 -12.01
CA GLN A 103 11.35 26.95 -12.44
C GLN A 103 10.17 27.23 -13.37
N ILE A 104 9.79 26.25 -14.20
CA ILE A 104 8.74 26.33 -15.22
C ILE A 104 7.86 25.08 -15.11
N PRO A 105 6.90 25.04 -14.19
CA PRO A 105 6.00 23.89 -14.00
C PRO A 105 5.22 23.51 -15.26
N GLU A 106 5.01 24.44 -16.20
CA GLU A 106 4.39 24.19 -17.50
C GLU A 106 5.13 23.12 -18.32
N ASN A 107 6.43 22.92 -18.08
CA ASN A 107 7.25 21.91 -18.76
C ASN A 107 7.09 20.50 -18.18
N TYR A 108 6.09 20.26 -17.31
CA TYR A 108 5.84 18.95 -16.71
C TYR A 108 5.64 17.85 -17.76
N SER A 109 4.85 18.10 -18.82
CA SER A 109 4.62 17.12 -19.88
C SER A 109 5.93 16.75 -20.60
N ASP A 110 6.75 17.74 -20.94
CA ASP A 110 8.05 17.54 -21.57
C ASP A 110 9.04 16.80 -20.64
N TRP A 111 8.97 17.06 -19.33
CA TRP A 111 9.75 16.34 -18.32
C TRP A 111 9.38 14.86 -18.26
N VAL A 112 8.07 14.56 -18.23
CA VAL A 112 7.56 13.17 -18.20
C VAL A 112 8.03 12.36 -19.42
N GLU A 113 8.15 12.99 -20.60
CA GLU A 113 8.65 12.32 -21.80
C GLU A 113 10.16 12.00 -21.75
N LYS A 114 10.93 12.75 -20.97
CA LYS A 114 12.40 12.62 -20.86
C LYS A 114 12.85 11.70 -19.74
N ILE A 115 12.07 11.61 -18.65
CA ILE A 115 12.43 10.76 -17.51
C ILE A 115 12.32 9.28 -17.84
N LYS A 116 13.18 8.50 -17.17
CA LYS A 116 13.13 7.05 -17.23
C LYS A 116 12.41 6.52 -16.00
N ILE A 117 11.26 5.89 -16.21
CA ILE A 117 10.49 5.25 -15.14
C ILE A 117 10.42 3.76 -15.40
N GLU A 118 10.90 2.97 -14.45
CA GLU A 118 10.87 1.52 -14.54
C GLU A 118 10.08 0.93 -13.37
N ILE A 119 9.16 0.01 -13.70
CA ILE A 119 8.79 -1.03 -12.74
C ILE A 119 9.82 -2.16 -12.93
N PRO A 120 10.47 -2.67 -11.88
CA PRO A 120 11.48 -3.74 -11.95
C PRO A 120 11.02 -5.12 -12.49
N GLN A 121 9.97 -5.15 -13.32
CA GLN A 121 9.36 -6.31 -13.96
C GLN A 121 10.26 -6.94 -15.05
N ALA A 122 11.28 -6.24 -15.54
CA ALA A 122 12.04 -6.63 -16.72
C ALA A 122 13.55 -6.61 -16.46
N LYS A 123 14.16 -7.74 -16.09
CA LYS A 123 15.63 -8.00 -16.12
C LYS A 123 16.58 -6.92 -15.55
N SER A 124 16.11 -5.88 -14.88
CA SER A 124 16.92 -5.00 -14.08
C SER A 124 17.19 -5.76 -12.80
N ARG A 125 18.42 -6.22 -12.62
CA ARG A 125 18.94 -6.50 -11.27
C ARG A 125 18.46 -5.34 -10.40
N PRO A 126 17.85 -5.57 -9.22
CA PRO A 126 17.81 -4.48 -8.27
C PRO A 126 19.26 -3.98 -8.18
N ILE A 127 19.50 -2.68 -8.32
CA ILE A 127 20.82 -2.09 -7.99
C ILE A 127 21.09 -2.21 -6.46
N MET A 128 20.37 -3.12 -5.79
CA MET A 128 20.59 -3.60 -4.46
C MET A 128 20.70 -5.14 -4.47
N ASP A 129 21.85 -5.64 -4.94
CA ASP A 129 22.64 -6.58 -4.13
C ASP A 129 23.37 -5.77 -3.03
N VAL A 130 22.67 -4.85 -2.36
CA VAL A 130 23.02 -4.54 -0.98
C VAL A 130 22.49 -5.74 -0.23
N GLU A 131 23.35 -6.75 -0.13
CA GLU A 131 23.16 -7.87 0.77
C GLU A 131 22.52 -7.36 2.06
N MET A 132 21.22 -7.65 2.26
CA MET A 132 20.68 -7.84 3.61
C MET A 132 21.08 -9.24 4.10
N SER A 133 22.32 -9.65 3.81
CA SER A 133 22.99 -10.77 4.44
C SER A 133 23.61 -10.21 5.72
N GLU A 134 23.44 -10.91 6.84
CA GLU A 134 24.09 -10.59 8.12
C GLU A 134 25.64 -10.66 8.05
N ARG A 135 26.23 -10.89 6.87
CA ARG A 135 27.67 -10.99 6.64
C ARG A 135 28.27 -9.88 5.75
N GLY A 136 27.45 -9.05 5.11
CA GLY A 136 27.89 -7.96 4.23
C GLY A 136 28.28 -6.64 4.93
N VAL A 137 28.26 -6.58 6.26
CA VAL A 137 28.47 -5.34 7.04
C VAL A 137 29.93 -4.88 7.08
N LYS A 138 30.89 -5.61 6.51
CA LYS A 138 32.33 -5.27 6.66
C LYS A 138 32.99 -4.49 5.53
N ASN A 139 32.45 -4.42 4.31
CA ASN A 139 33.23 -3.89 3.17
C ASN A 139 32.43 -2.95 2.22
N LEU A 140 31.69 -1.98 2.75
CA LEU A 140 31.15 -0.87 1.95
C LEU A 140 31.40 0.44 2.70
N GLU A 141 32.52 1.10 2.38
CA GLU A 141 32.80 2.46 2.82
C GLU A 141 31.74 3.42 2.22
N GLY A 142 31.07 4.22 3.06
CA GLY A 142 30.21 5.33 2.61
C GLY A 142 28.69 5.13 2.64
N LEU A 143 28.17 3.99 3.11
CA LEU A 143 26.74 3.85 3.41
C LEU A 143 26.46 4.25 4.87
N THR A 144 25.97 5.46 5.11
CA THR A 144 25.34 5.79 6.39
C THR A 144 23.98 5.14 6.47
N LYS A 145 23.95 4.02 7.19
CA LYS A 145 22.72 3.29 7.48
C LYS A 145 22.31 3.58 8.92
N GLU A 146 21.81 4.79 9.18
CA GLU A 146 21.18 5.08 10.47
C GLU A 146 19.71 4.65 10.42
N ASN A 147 19.42 3.37 10.65
CA ASN A 147 18.17 3.01 11.30
C ASN A 147 18.33 1.69 12.05
N SER A 148 17.92 1.74 13.31
CA SER A 148 17.97 0.61 14.24
C SER A 148 17.18 -0.57 13.66
N TRP A 149 17.84 -1.73 13.67
CA TRP A 149 17.48 -3.04 13.15
C TRP A 149 16.32 -3.70 13.91
N PHE A 150 15.46 -2.92 14.58
CA PHE A 150 14.38 -3.45 15.40
C PHE A 150 13.06 -2.67 15.24
N VAL A 151 12.18 -3.24 14.40
CA VAL A 151 10.72 -3.04 14.43
C VAL A 151 10.27 -1.60 14.16
N GLN A 152 10.08 -1.23 12.89
CA GLN A 152 9.26 -0.07 12.51
C GLN A 152 7.83 -0.32 12.98
N ARG A 153 7.25 0.58 13.76
CA ARG A 153 5.91 0.42 14.36
C ARG A 153 4.99 1.50 13.86
N HIS A 154 3.85 1.09 13.32
CA HIS A 154 2.80 1.97 12.86
C HIS A 154 1.50 1.65 13.57
N LEU A 155 0.80 2.68 14.01
CA LEU A 155 -0.59 2.63 14.41
C LEU A 155 -1.44 3.27 13.33
N LEU A 156 -2.29 2.46 12.70
CA LEU A 156 -3.27 2.87 11.71
C LEU A 156 -4.62 3.02 12.41
N LEU A 157 -5.32 4.12 12.15
CA LEU A 157 -6.69 4.32 12.62
C LEU A 157 -7.64 4.27 11.42
N GLY A 158 -8.33 3.14 11.26
CA GLY A 158 -9.32 2.94 10.19
C GLY A 158 -10.75 3.20 10.63
N LEU A 159 -11.60 3.53 9.65
CA LEU A 159 -13.05 3.48 9.77
C LEU A 159 -13.57 2.43 8.80
N THR A 160 -14.33 1.45 9.32
CA THR A 160 -14.91 0.37 8.53
C THR A 160 -16.43 0.48 8.56
N PRO A 161 -17.06 1.13 7.56
CA PRO A 161 -18.50 1.08 7.39
C PRO A 161 -18.90 -0.24 6.74
N LEU A 162 -19.86 -0.92 7.35
CA LEU A 162 -20.56 -2.06 6.76
C LEU A 162 -22.03 -1.67 6.70
N TYR A 163 -22.65 -1.78 5.54
CA TYR A 163 -24.06 -1.43 5.39
C TYR A 163 -24.77 -2.44 4.51
N GLN A 164 -26.09 -2.52 4.70
CA GLN A 164 -26.98 -3.30 3.86
C GLN A 164 -28.18 -2.44 3.51
N LEU A 165 -28.45 -2.33 2.22
CA LEU A 165 -29.61 -1.64 1.69
C LEU A 165 -30.67 -2.64 1.25
N GLY A 166 -31.92 -2.21 1.20
CA GLY A 166 -32.98 -2.93 0.50
C GLY A 166 -33.69 -4.03 1.29
N ASN A 167 -33.59 -4.06 2.62
CA ASN A 167 -34.49 -4.89 3.42
C ASN A 167 -35.85 -4.21 3.58
N TYR A 168 -36.94 -4.97 3.43
CA TYR A 168 -38.31 -4.46 3.50
C TYR A 168 -38.60 -3.68 4.81
N ASN A 169 -38.19 -4.24 5.97
CA ASN A 169 -38.48 -3.64 7.29
C ASN A 169 -37.42 -2.63 7.78
N ASN A 170 -36.20 -2.68 7.23
CA ASN A 170 -35.14 -1.74 7.58
C ASN A 170 -34.31 -1.43 6.32
N PRO A 171 -34.71 -0.42 5.54
CA PRO A 171 -34.12 -0.12 4.24
C PRO A 171 -32.63 0.20 4.27
N LEU A 172 -32.10 0.65 5.41
CA LEU A 172 -30.69 0.92 5.64
C LEU A 172 -30.28 0.35 6.99
N ARG A 173 -29.50 -0.73 6.95
CA ARG A 173 -28.79 -1.23 8.12
C ARG A 173 -27.33 -0.82 8.04
N LEU A 174 -26.76 -0.38 9.15
CA LEU A 174 -25.42 0.17 9.25
C LEU A 174 -24.68 -0.41 10.46
N ARG A 175 -23.41 -0.70 10.22
CA ARG A 175 -22.41 -0.88 11.24
C ARG A 175 -21.24 0.03 10.94
N LEU A 176 -20.82 0.78 11.95
CA LEU A 176 -19.63 1.60 11.93
C LEU A 176 -18.65 1.08 12.97
N GLU A 177 -17.42 0.83 12.53
CA GLU A 177 -16.34 0.39 13.39
C GLU A 177 -15.11 1.25 13.23
N ILE A 178 -14.46 1.56 14.35
CA ILE A 178 -13.10 2.07 14.35
C ILE A 178 -12.17 0.86 14.41
N THR A 179 -11.16 0.84 13.56
CA THR A 179 -10.22 -0.27 13.43
C THR A 179 -8.81 0.22 13.72
N PRO A 180 -8.38 0.32 14.99
CA PRO A 180 -6.99 0.52 15.30
C PRO A 180 -6.20 -0.72 14.89
N GLU A 181 -5.11 -0.50 14.14
CA GLU A 181 -4.26 -1.55 13.61
C GLU A 181 -2.80 -1.22 13.87
N LEU A 182 -2.12 -2.12 14.58
CA LEU A 182 -0.67 -2.11 14.72
C LEU A 182 -0.06 -2.84 13.52
N THR A 183 0.91 -2.22 12.85
CA THR A 183 1.73 -2.91 11.86
C THR A 183 3.20 -2.76 12.21
N ALA A 184 3.97 -3.81 11.92
CA ALA A 184 5.41 -3.76 12.06
C ALA A 184 6.14 -4.51 10.96
N LEU A 185 7.29 -3.98 10.54
CA LEU A 185 8.24 -4.71 9.71
C LEU A 185 9.25 -5.40 10.62
N LEU A 186 9.20 -6.73 10.62
CA LEU A 186 10.09 -7.63 11.35
C LEU A 186 11.29 -8.02 10.47
N PRO A 187 12.34 -8.65 11.05
CA PRO A 187 13.45 -9.18 10.29
C PRO A 187 13.02 -10.09 9.12
N PHE A 188 13.90 -10.20 8.11
CA PHE A 188 13.69 -11.02 6.90
C PHE A 188 12.50 -10.59 6.02
N GLY A 189 12.06 -9.34 6.12
CA GLY A 189 10.97 -8.80 5.31
C GLY A 189 9.58 -9.29 5.71
N VAL A 190 9.43 -9.86 6.91
CA VAL A 190 8.14 -10.31 7.45
C VAL A 190 7.38 -9.12 8.01
N ARG A 191 6.14 -8.92 7.58
CA ARG A 191 5.25 -7.87 8.08
C ARG A 191 4.25 -8.45 9.06
N PHE A 192 4.26 -7.95 10.29
CA PHE A 192 3.20 -8.17 11.26
C PHE A 192 2.07 -7.15 11.05
N ARG A 193 0.82 -7.60 11.17
CA ARG A 193 -0.37 -6.76 11.21
C ARG A 193 -1.33 -7.32 12.26
N GLY A 194 -1.74 -6.51 13.21
CA GLY A 194 -2.73 -6.88 14.22
C GLY A 194 -3.72 -5.74 14.39
N GLY A 195 -5.01 -5.99 14.22
CA GLY A 195 -6.04 -4.96 14.34
C GLY A 195 -7.24 -5.45 15.14
N THR A 196 -7.85 -4.54 15.90
CA THR A 196 -9.09 -4.80 16.62
C THR A 196 -10.24 -4.02 15.98
N GLY A 197 -11.45 -4.59 16.01
CA GLY A 197 -12.67 -3.90 15.58
C GLY A 197 -13.41 -3.38 16.81
N LEU A 198 -13.53 -2.05 16.92
CA LEU A 198 -14.28 -1.37 17.97
C LEU A 198 -15.64 -0.92 17.40
N PRO A 199 -16.76 -1.55 17.82
CA PRO A 199 -18.07 -1.15 17.34
C PRO A 199 -18.46 0.23 17.91
N VAL A 200 -18.77 1.18 17.01
CA VAL A 200 -19.28 2.51 17.38
C VAL A 200 -20.80 2.51 17.29
N TYR A 201 -21.33 1.94 16.20
CA TYR A 201 -22.75 1.81 15.95
C TYR A 201 -23.01 0.48 15.23
N ASN A 202 -24.06 -0.25 15.61
CA ASN A 202 -24.45 -1.47 14.92
C ASN A 202 -25.94 -1.79 15.07
N ASP A 203 -26.69 -1.62 13.98
CA ASP A 203 -28.03 -2.17 13.77
C ASP A 203 -28.07 -3.21 12.64
N LEU A 204 -26.91 -3.54 12.05
CA LEU A 204 -26.73 -4.51 10.97
C LEU A 204 -26.77 -5.97 11.43
N ASP A 205 -26.22 -6.28 12.59
CA ASP A 205 -26.27 -7.63 13.18
C ASP A 205 -26.11 -7.60 14.71
N GLN A 206 -25.85 -8.76 15.32
CA GLN A 206 -25.73 -8.91 16.77
C GLN A 206 -24.33 -8.62 17.34
N ASN A 207 -23.27 -8.43 16.52
CA ASN A 207 -21.93 -8.26 17.09
C ASN A 207 -21.72 -6.82 17.57
N ARG A 208 -21.88 -6.60 18.87
CA ARG A 208 -21.68 -5.32 19.56
C ARG A 208 -20.44 -5.31 20.46
N THR A 209 -19.63 -6.35 20.40
CA THR A 209 -18.43 -6.53 21.22
C THR A 209 -17.17 -6.18 20.45
N VAL A 210 -16.12 -5.83 21.20
CA VAL A 210 -14.76 -5.74 20.68
C VAL A 210 -14.34 -7.10 20.15
N ARG A 211 -13.70 -7.13 18.99
CA ARG A 211 -13.22 -8.36 18.36
C ARG A 211 -11.85 -8.22 17.75
N LEU A 212 -11.19 -9.35 17.57
CA LEU A 212 -10.02 -9.42 16.68
C LEU A 212 -10.49 -9.24 15.24
N SER A 213 -9.97 -8.23 14.54
CA SER A 213 -10.32 -7.99 13.12
C SER A 213 -9.39 -8.77 12.19
N HIS A 214 -8.10 -8.78 12.49
CA HIS A 214 -7.06 -9.57 11.84
C HIS A 214 -5.80 -9.62 12.73
N LEU A 215 -5.02 -10.67 12.55
CA LEU A 215 -3.70 -10.88 13.13
C LEU A 215 -2.88 -11.74 12.17
N SER A 216 -1.94 -11.17 11.43
CA SER A 216 -1.22 -11.89 10.37
C SER A 216 0.26 -11.59 10.34
N LEU A 217 1.04 -12.61 9.98
CA LEU A 217 2.41 -12.48 9.52
C LEU A 217 2.44 -12.71 8.02
N THR A 218 2.97 -11.74 7.28
CA THR A 218 3.00 -11.77 5.81
C THR A 218 4.42 -11.57 5.30
N ARG A 219 4.87 -12.42 4.39
CA ARG A 219 6.13 -12.23 3.67
C ARG A 219 5.84 -12.15 2.18
N GLN A 220 6.42 -11.16 1.52
CA GLN A 220 6.31 -10.96 0.08
C GLN A 220 7.71 -11.04 -0.52
N PHE A 221 7.85 -11.63 -1.70
CA PHE A 221 9.14 -11.85 -2.36
C PHE A 221 8.99 -11.81 -3.89
N GLN A 222 10.10 -11.57 -4.57
CA GLN A 222 10.20 -11.74 -6.01
C GLN A 222 10.71 -13.15 -6.30
N VAL A 223 10.04 -13.88 -7.19
CA VAL A 223 10.46 -15.23 -7.62
C VAL A 223 11.45 -15.12 -8.78
N GLN A 224 11.10 -14.31 -9.76
CA GLN A 224 11.91 -13.93 -10.92
C GLN A 224 11.43 -12.55 -11.40
N PRO A 225 12.17 -11.84 -12.27
CA PRO A 225 11.66 -10.61 -12.89
C PRO A 225 10.26 -10.85 -13.50
N GLY A 226 9.28 -10.04 -13.11
CA GLY A 226 7.90 -10.20 -13.55
C GLY A 226 6.99 -11.03 -12.63
N LEU A 227 7.55 -11.90 -11.79
CA LEU A 227 6.80 -12.84 -10.95
C LEU A 227 7.01 -12.56 -9.46
N TYR A 228 5.93 -12.24 -8.77
CA TYR A 228 5.95 -11.93 -7.34
C TYR A 228 5.11 -12.94 -6.57
N GLY A 229 5.62 -13.34 -5.40
CA GLY A 229 4.99 -14.26 -4.47
C GLY A 229 4.69 -13.59 -3.14
N GLY A 230 3.66 -14.09 -2.47
CA GLY A 230 3.29 -13.69 -1.12
C GLY A 230 2.81 -14.90 -0.34
N VAL A 231 3.23 -15.00 0.92
CA VAL A 231 2.74 -15.99 1.88
C VAL A 231 2.25 -15.26 3.12
N SER A 232 1.12 -15.70 3.67
CA SER A 232 0.55 -15.13 4.88
C SER A 232 -0.02 -16.22 5.77
N ALA A 233 0.14 -16.08 7.08
CA ALA A 233 -0.44 -16.97 8.07
C ALA A 233 -0.97 -16.18 9.27
N GLY A 234 -2.07 -16.67 9.85
CA GLY A 234 -2.68 -16.10 11.05
C GLY A 234 -4.20 -16.06 10.99
N PHE A 235 -4.78 -15.06 11.64
CA PHE A 235 -6.20 -14.76 11.67
C PHE A 235 -6.54 -13.65 10.68
N PHE A 236 -7.33 -13.97 9.66
CA PHE A 236 -7.76 -13.09 8.59
C PHE A 236 -9.19 -12.59 8.82
N SER A 237 -9.58 -11.60 8.00
CA SER A 237 -10.97 -11.10 8.00
C SER A 237 -11.99 -12.23 7.78
N ARG A 238 -13.25 -12.02 8.18
CA ARG A 238 -14.30 -13.06 8.17
C ARG A 238 -13.95 -14.26 9.05
N ASN A 239 -13.21 -14.02 10.14
CA ASN A 239 -12.98 -15.04 11.16
C ASN A 239 -12.29 -16.28 10.56
N ARG A 240 -11.29 -16.09 9.70
CA ARG A 240 -10.57 -17.19 9.03
C ARG A 240 -9.19 -17.36 9.65
N ALA A 241 -8.93 -18.47 10.32
CA ALA A 241 -7.59 -18.78 10.81
C ALA A 241 -6.90 -19.80 9.89
N GLY A 242 -5.69 -19.52 9.42
CA GLY A 242 -4.96 -20.45 8.56
C GLY A 242 -3.82 -19.81 7.78
N ALA A 243 -3.55 -20.34 6.58
CA ALA A 243 -2.46 -19.90 5.71
C ALA A 243 -2.97 -19.61 4.30
N HIS A 244 -2.27 -18.72 3.60
CA HIS A 244 -2.60 -18.26 2.26
C HIS A 244 -1.33 -17.98 1.45
N ILE A 245 -1.38 -18.29 0.16
CA ILE A 245 -0.34 -18.00 -0.83
C ILE A 245 -0.92 -17.25 -2.01
N GLN A 246 -0.14 -16.35 -2.59
CA GLN A 246 -0.49 -15.61 -3.80
C GLN A 246 0.73 -15.50 -4.71
N PHE A 247 0.55 -15.72 -6.00
CA PHE A 247 1.56 -15.47 -7.03
C PHE A 247 0.95 -14.56 -8.10
N THR A 248 1.67 -13.53 -8.52
CA THR A 248 1.23 -12.62 -9.58
C THR A 248 2.34 -12.42 -10.59
N GLN A 249 2.07 -12.81 -11.84
CA GLN A 249 2.91 -12.56 -12.99
C GLN A 249 2.42 -11.30 -13.68
N TYR A 250 3.29 -10.32 -13.94
CA TYR A 250 2.96 -9.19 -14.81
C TYR A 250 3.64 -9.35 -16.16
N LEU A 251 2.99 -8.83 -17.21
CA LEU A 251 3.42 -8.89 -18.59
C LEU A 251 3.17 -7.53 -19.26
N TRP A 252 4.02 -7.19 -20.23
CA TRP A 252 3.87 -6.03 -21.11
C TRP A 252 3.64 -4.71 -20.38
N ASP A 253 4.64 -4.27 -19.59
CA ASP A 253 4.63 -2.98 -18.88
C ASP A 253 3.34 -2.78 -18.08
N GLU A 254 3.03 -3.72 -17.18
CA GLU A 254 1.82 -3.74 -16.34
C GLU A 254 0.45 -3.84 -17.04
N ARG A 255 0.40 -3.93 -18.39
CA ARG A 255 -0.88 -4.00 -19.10
C ARG A 255 -1.67 -5.24 -18.77
N PHE A 256 -0.97 -6.34 -18.47
CA PHE A 256 -1.59 -7.60 -18.11
C PHE A 256 -0.96 -8.17 -16.85
N SER A 257 -1.81 -8.75 -16.00
CA SER A 257 -1.34 -9.59 -14.92
C SER A 257 -2.15 -10.87 -14.78
N PHE A 258 -1.49 -11.92 -14.32
CA PHE A 258 -2.10 -13.20 -13.99
C PHE A 258 -1.82 -13.49 -12.53
N THR A 259 -2.87 -13.68 -11.76
CA THR A 259 -2.76 -14.00 -10.34
C THR A 259 -3.27 -15.41 -10.09
N TYR A 260 -2.49 -16.22 -9.38
CA TYR A 260 -2.99 -17.40 -8.69
C TYR A 260 -3.01 -17.10 -7.19
N GLN A 261 -4.08 -17.48 -6.50
CA GLN A 261 -4.13 -17.41 -5.05
C GLN A 261 -4.82 -18.64 -4.47
N GLY A 262 -4.37 -19.05 -3.30
CA GLY A 262 -4.93 -20.21 -2.61
C GLY A 262 -4.73 -20.12 -1.12
N GLY A 263 -5.67 -20.67 -0.36
CA GLY A 263 -5.53 -20.69 1.09
C GLY A 263 -6.34 -21.78 1.75
N TYR A 264 -5.85 -22.19 2.92
CA TYR A 264 -6.38 -23.26 3.73
C TYR A 264 -6.69 -22.67 5.11
N THR A 265 -7.98 -22.54 5.44
CA THR A 265 -8.43 -21.78 6.61
C THR A 265 -9.59 -22.45 7.32
N ARG A 266 -9.71 -22.28 8.63
CA ARG A 266 -10.86 -22.71 9.44
C ARG A 266 -11.65 -21.50 9.91
N PHE A 267 -12.94 -21.66 10.20
CA PHE A 267 -13.65 -20.64 10.99
C PHE A 267 -13.01 -20.58 12.37
N SER A 268 -12.75 -19.37 12.85
CA SER A 268 -12.43 -19.16 14.26
C SER A 268 -13.06 -17.87 14.76
N SER A 269 -13.82 -17.91 15.85
CA SER A 269 -14.28 -16.69 16.52
C SER A 269 -13.38 -16.41 17.71
N ALA A 270 -12.66 -15.29 17.63
CA ALA A 270 -12.02 -14.65 18.77
C ALA A 270 -12.83 -13.38 19.10
N MET A 271 -13.86 -13.54 19.93
CA MET A 271 -14.76 -12.47 20.37
C MET A 271 -14.67 -12.34 21.89
N GLY A 272 -14.59 -11.12 22.43
CA GLY A 272 -14.60 -10.96 23.89
C GLY A 272 -13.33 -11.43 24.61
N ALA A 273 -13.49 -12.18 25.71
CA ALA A 273 -12.40 -12.72 26.54
C ALA A 273 -11.72 -13.93 25.86
N VAL A 274 -10.48 -14.25 26.26
CA VAL A 274 -9.66 -15.32 25.65
C VAL A 274 -10.33 -16.70 25.70
N ASP A 275 -11.28 -16.90 26.62
CA ASP A 275 -11.99 -18.17 26.83
C ASP A 275 -13.10 -18.48 25.80
N ASP A 276 -13.48 -17.52 24.94
CA ASP A 276 -14.52 -17.69 23.90
C ASP A 276 -13.95 -18.11 22.53
N LEU A 277 -12.72 -18.65 22.51
CA LEU A 277 -12.07 -19.11 21.28
C LEU A 277 -12.77 -20.37 20.74
N PHE A 278 -13.54 -20.21 19.67
CA PHE A 278 -14.06 -21.33 18.88
C PHE A 278 -13.22 -21.50 17.62
N VAL A 279 -12.94 -22.74 17.24
CA VAL A 279 -12.32 -23.11 15.97
C VAL A 279 -13.12 -24.27 15.38
N GLU A 280 -13.58 -24.11 14.14
CA GLU A 280 -14.28 -25.16 13.41
C GLU A 280 -13.27 -26.24 12.96
N ASP A 281 -13.65 -27.51 13.10
CA ASP A 281 -12.79 -28.64 12.73
C ASP A 281 -12.50 -28.67 11.22
N GLN A 282 -13.53 -28.38 10.41
CA GLN A 282 -13.49 -28.50 8.96
C GLN A 282 -12.83 -27.27 8.31
N PRO A 283 -11.78 -27.46 7.50
CA PRO A 283 -11.11 -26.38 6.79
C PRO A 283 -11.79 -26.06 5.45
N TYR A 284 -11.81 -24.78 5.09
CA TYR A 284 -12.14 -24.29 3.76
C TYR A 284 -10.88 -24.09 2.94
N VAL A 285 -10.92 -24.60 1.70
CA VAL A 285 -9.92 -24.34 0.67
C VAL A 285 -10.46 -23.29 -0.28
N VAL A 286 -9.72 -22.20 -0.42
CA VAL A 286 -9.89 -21.22 -1.50
C VAL A 286 -8.81 -21.46 -2.52
N SER A 287 -9.16 -21.39 -3.81
CA SER A 287 -8.21 -21.47 -4.91
C SER A 287 -8.80 -20.76 -6.12
N THR A 288 -8.20 -19.65 -6.53
CA THR A 288 -8.65 -18.86 -7.67
C THR A 288 -7.49 -18.48 -8.57
N VAL A 289 -7.80 -18.31 -9.85
CA VAL A 289 -6.94 -17.70 -10.85
C VAL A 289 -7.63 -16.45 -11.36
N ALA A 290 -6.86 -15.40 -11.64
CA ALA A 290 -7.36 -14.16 -12.19
C ALA A 290 -6.48 -13.70 -13.34
N ALA A 291 -7.12 -13.08 -14.33
CA ALA A 291 -6.47 -12.35 -15.40
C ALA A 291 -6.96 -10.90 -15.34
N GLU A 292 -6.03 -9.96 -15.40
CA GLU A 292 -6.32 -8.54 -15.35
C GLU A 292 -5.73 -7.82 -16.54
N TYR A 293 -6.50 -6.90 -17.12
CA TYR A 293 -6.08 -5.98 -18.17
C TYR A 293 -6.20 -4.55 -17.70
N ARG A 294 -5.14 -3.75 -17.88
CA ARG A 294 -5.13 -2.32 -17.58
C ARG A 294 -5.17 -1.47 -18.84
N TRP A 295 -6.21 -0.66 -18.96
CA TRP A 295 -6.32 0.41 -19.93
C TRP A 295 -5.70 1.71 -19.39
N LYS A 296 -4.40 1.88 -19.63
CA LYS A 296 -3.58 2.99 -19.11
C LYS A 296 -4.20 4.38 -19.31
N LYS A 297 -4.68 4.69 -20.52
CA LYS A 297 -5.25 6.00 -20.88
C LYS A 297 -6.39 6.47 -19.95
N TYR A 298 -7.14 5.53 -19.38
CA TYR A 298 -8.30 5.85 -18.54
C TYR A 298 -8.10 5.46 -17.07
N HIS A 299 -6.93 4.95 -16.71
CA HIS A 299 -6.66 4.29 -15.43
C HIS A 299 -7.77 3.31 -15.07
N LEU A 300 -8.08 2.40 -15.98
CA LEU A 300 -9.15 1.43 -15.83
C LEU A 300 -8.59 0.01 -15.84
N ASP A 301 -8.94 -0.77 -14.82
CA ASP A 301 -8.60 -2.19 -14.74
C ASP A 301 -9.86 -3.03 -14.98
N LEU A 302 -9.75 -4.02 -15.86
CA LEU A 302 -10.70 -5.11 -16.03
C LEU A 302 -10.09 -6.38 -15.44
N ASN A 303 -10.67 -6.92 -14.37
CA ASN A 303 -10.22 -8.14 -13.72
C ASN A 303 -11.28 -9.25 -13.84
N ILE A 304 -10.85 -10.42 -14.30
CA ILE A 304 -11.67 -11.63 -14.38
C ILE A 304 -11.05 -12.67 -13.48
N GLU A 305 -11.74 -13.04 -12.40
CA GLU A 305 -11.33 -14.04 -11.43
C GLU A 305 -12.23 -15.27 -11.52
N TYR A 306 -11.66 -16.47 -11.56
CA TYR A 306 -12.38 -17.75 -11.61
C TYR A 306 -11.78 -18.75 -10.62
N GLY A 307 -12.64 -19.55 -9.99
CA GLY A 307 -12.20 -20.66 -9.15
C GLY A 307 -13.16 -20.93 -8.00
N GLN A 308 -12.62 -21.43 -6.90
CA GLN A 308 -13.34 -21.73 -5.67
C GLN A 308 -13.10 -20.65 -4.62
N PHE A 309 -14.18 -19.95 -4.28
CA PHE A 309 -14.26 -18.98 -3.19
C PHE A 309 -14.57 -19.70 -1.86
N LEU A 310 -14.71 -18.93 -0.77
CA LEU A 310 -15.14 -19.49 0.52
C LEU A 310 -16.46 -20.27 0.39
N TYR A 311 -16.68 -21.20 1.33
CA TYR A 311 -17.89 -22.03 1.41
C TYR A 311 -18.08 -22.98 0.21
N TYR A 312 -16.97 -23.41 -0.39
CA TYR A 312 -16.90 -24.27 -1.58
C TYR A 312 -17.72 -23.70 -2.75
N ASP A 313 -17.81 -22.36 -2.82
CA ASP A 313 -18.58 -21.68 -3.84
C ASP A 313 -17.71 -21.45 -5.08
N SER A 314 -17.92 -22.24 -6.12
CA SER A 314 -17.18 -22.12 -7.38
C SER A 314 -17.89 -21.19 -8.35
N GLY A 315 -17.14 -20.36 -9.06
CA GLY A 315 -17.69 -19.44 -10.05
C GLY A 315 -16.66 -18.48 -10.61
N TYR A 316 -17.15 -17.38 -11.19
CA TYR A 316 -16.33 -16.28 -11.65
C TYR A 316 -16.85 -14.93 -11.17
N LYS A 317 -15.94 -13.97 -11.06
CA LYS A 317 -16.19 -12.56 -10.82
C LYS A 317 -15.54 -11.75 -11.93
N VAL A 318 -16.31 -10.85 -12.55
CA VAL A 318 -15.79 -9.80 -13.43
C VAL A 318 -15.89 -8.49 -12.67
N ASP A 319 -14.79 -7.76 -12.60
CA ASP A 319 -14.66 -6.50 -11.88
C ASP A 319 -14.04 -5.46 -12.82
N VAL A 320 -14.70 -4.30 -12.94
CA VAL A 320 -14.18 -3.16 -13.69
C VAL A 320 -14.06 -2.00 -12.72
N GLN A 321 -12.85 -1.49 -12.55
CA GLN A 321 -12.56 -0.38 -11.64
C GLN A 321 -11.77 0.71 -12.35
N ARG A 322 -12.04 1.96 -11.99
CA ARG A 322 -11.35 3.15 -12.49
C ARG A 322 -10.80 3.97 -11.34
N TYR A 323 -9.62 4.54 -11.56
CA TYR A 323 -8.95 5.44 -10.62
C TYR A 323 -9.22 6.89 -11.02
N PHE A 324 -9.70 7.68 -10.07
CA PHE A 324 -9.93 9.12 -10.14
C PHE A 324 -9.05 9.78 -9.08
N GLY A 325 -7.79 9.97 -9.46
CA GLY A 325 -6.69 10.11 -8.53
C GLY A 325 -6.69 9.06 -7.43
N GLU A 326 -6.67 9.47 -6.16
CA GLU A 326 -6.73 8.53 -5.04
C GLU A 326 -8.11 7.85 -4.85
N THR A 327 -9.18 8.34 -5.49
CA THR A 327 -10.51 7.73 -5.37
C THR A 327 -10.68 6.60 -6.37
N ILE A 328 -11.15 5.43 -5.93
CA ILE A 328 -11.40 4.28 -6.81
C ILE A 328 -12.90 4.03 -6.88
N ILE A 329 -13.44 3.88 -8.09
CA ILE A 329 -14.83 3.51 -8.32
C ILE A 329 -14.84 2.26 -9.20
N GLY A 330 -15.57 1.23 -8.80
CA GLY A 330 -15.68 0.01 -9.60
C GLY A 330 -17.04 -0.65 -9.50
N MET A 331 -17.31 -1.50 -10.47
CA MET A 331 -18.51 -2.32 -10.58
C MET A 331 -18.11 -3.77 -10.77
N PHE A 332 -18.93 -4.68 -10.28
CA PHE A 332 -18.66 -6.10 -10.46
C PHE A 332 -19.93 -6.88 -10.73
N VAL A 333 -19.75 -7.98 -11.46
CA VAL A 333 -20.74 -9.05 -11.61
C VAL A 333 -20.08 -10.34 -11.15
N LEU A 334 -20.83 -11.14 -10.40
CA LEU A 334 -20.42 -12.40 -9.83
C LEU A 334 -21.44 -13.46 -10.22
N GLN A 335 -20.96 -14.57 -10.78
CA GLN A 335 -21.77 -15.75 -11.07
C GLN A 335 -21.11 -16.96 -10.43
N THR A 336 -21.80 -17.60 -9.49
CA THR A 336 -21.31 -18.81 -8.83
C THR A 336 -22.36 -19.91 -8.82
N ARG A 337 -21.99 -21.09 -8.30
CA ARG A 337 -22.93 -22.20 -8.07
C ARG A 337 -24.07 -21.81 -7.12
N ARG A 338 -23.86 -20.81 -6.27
CA ARG A 338 -24.88 -20.23 -5.38
C ARG A 338 -25.74 -19.15 -6.04
N GLY A 339 -25.52 -18.83 -7.31
CA GLY A 339 -26.29 -17.87 -8.09
C GLY A 339 -25.51 -16.61 -8.46
N THR A 340 -26.24 -15.59 -8.92
CA THR A 340 -25.68 -14.33 -9.40
C THR A 340 -25.71 -13.27 -8.29
N ASN A 341 -24.76 -12.34 -8.30
CA ASN A 341 -24.85 -11.06 -7.61
C ASN A 341 -24.05 -10.00 -8.39
N TYR A 342 -24.33 -8.74 -8.16
CA TYR A 342 -23.65 -7.61 -8.79
C TYR A 342 -23.69 -6.41 -7.87
N GLY A 343 -22.89 -5.39 -8.18
CA GLY A 343 -22.89 -4.17 -7.41
C GLY A 343 -21.72 -3.27 -7.76
N PHE A 344 -21.43 -2.35 -6.85
CA PHE A 344 -20.36 -1.37 -7.02
C PHE A 344 -19.57 -1.21 -5.74
N HIS A 345 -18.37 -0.69 -5.86
CA HIS A 345 -17.52 -0.32 -4.75
C HIS A 345 -16.87 1.04 -5.00
N VAL A 346 -16.72 1.81 -3.94
CA VAL A 346 -16.04 3.10 -3.93
C VAL A 346 -15.02 3.09 -2.80
N SER A 347 -13.79 3.48 -3.08
CA SER A 347 -12.73 3.62 -2.08
C SER A 347 -12.38 5.10 -1.98
N ILE A 348 -12.77 5.75 -0.88
CA ILE A 348 -12.59 7.19 -0.68
C ILE A 348 -11.35 7.44 0.17
N PRO A 349 -10.41 8.30 -0.25
CA PRO A 349 -9.21 8.58 0.51
C PRO A 349 -9.50 9.34 1.82
N LEU A 350 -8.88 8.92 2.92
CA LEU A 350 -9.14 9.46 4.28
C LEU A 350 -8.15 10.53 4.72
N PHE A 351 -8.65 11.67 5.21
CA PHE A 351 -7.84 12.65 5.94
C PHE A 351 -7.38 12.10 7.30
N PRO A 352 -6.18 12.46 7.80
CA PRO A 352 -5.13 13.26 7.16
C PRO A 352 -4.31 12.50 6.11
N ARG A 353 -3.75 13.23 5.14
CA ARG A 353 -2.88 12.68 4.07
C ARG A 353 -1.50 12.25 4.58
N LYS A 354 -1.02 12.90 5.64
CA LYS A 354 0.30 12.69 6.24
C LYS A 354 0.11 12.11 7.64
N GLY A 355 0.88 11.08 7.96
CA GLY A 355 1.00 10.57 9.32
C GLY A 355 1.76 11.53 10.24
N ALA A 356 1.78 11.22 11.52
CA ALA A 356 2.55 11.92 12.52
C ALA A 356 3.36 10.91 13.35
N ARG A 357 4.63 11.22 13.62
CA ARG A 357 5.48 10.39 14.49
C ARG A 357 5.39 10.92 15.92
N VAL A 358 4.93 10.08 16.84
CA VAL A 358 4.80 10.39 18.27
C VAL A 358 5.59 9.36 19.06
N SER A 359 6.67 9.81 19.73
CA SER A 359 7.52 8.96 20.58
C SER A 359 7.98 7.65 19.92
N GLY A 360 8.39 7.71 18.65
CA GLY A 360 8.85 6.54 17.88
C GLY A 360 7.75 5.68 17.25
N LEU A 361 6.48 5.98 17.51
CA LEU A 361 5.33 5.34 16.86
C LEU A 361 4.80 6.23 15.72
N MET A 362 4.68 5.68 14.51
CA MET A 362 4.03 6.37 13.40
C MET A 362 2.51 6.21 13.51
N VAL A 363 1.77 7.30 13.73
CA VAL A 363 0.31 7.31 13.81
C VAL A 363 -0.24 7.89 12.50
N ARG A 364 -1.15 7.17 11.83
CA ARG A 364 -1.83 7.68 10.64
C ARG A 364 -3.25 7.13 10.51
N SER A 365 -4.08 7.81 9.72
CA SER A 365 -5.34 7.23 9.29
C SER A 365 -5.11 6.02 8.38
N ALA A 366 -6.09 5.13 8.31
CA ALA A 366 -6.15 4.19 7.19
C ALA A 366 -6.17 4.99 5.88
N SER A 367 -5.61 4.44 4.80
CA SER A 367 -5.50 5.20 3.55
C SER A 367 -6.87 5.54 2.95
N HIS A 368 -7.85 4.64 3.05
CA HIS A 368 -9.15 4.81 2.41
C HIS A 368 -10.27 4.21 3.26
N VAL A 369 -11.48 4.73 3.10
CA VAL A 369 -12.72 4.08 3.52
C VAL A 369 -13.29 3.29 2.34
N PRO A 370 -13.42 1.96 2.44
CA PRO A 370 -14.11 1.17 1.44
C PRO A 370 -15.63 1.23 1.66
N PHE A 371 -16.36 1.55 0.60
CA PHE A 371 -17.81 1.41 0.50
C PHE A 371 -18.10 0.36 -0.57
N SER A 372 -19.00 -0.57 -0.28
CA SER A 372 -19.41 -1.58 -1.27
C SER A 372 -20.89 -1.86 -1.16
N TYR A 373 -21.60 -1.76 -2.29
CA TYR A 373 -22.97 -2.19 -2.44
C TYR A 373 -23.01 -3.53 -3.17
N ARG A 374 -23.87 -4.44 -2.70
CA ARG A 374 -24.19 -5.71 -3.36
C ARG A 374 -25.72 -5.76 -3.48
N TYR A 375 -26.21 -6.16 -4.65
CA TYR A 375 -27.65 -6.26 -4.89
C TYR A 375 -28.31 -7.21 -3.90
N GLU A 376 -27.77 -8.42 -3.76
CA GLU A 376 -28.14 -9.30 -2.64
C GLU A 376 -27.22 -9.04 -1.44
N GLY A 377 -27.79 -8.43 -0.40
CA GLY A 377 -27.15 -8.19 0.88
C GLY A 377 -26.92 -9.47 1.69
N ASN A 378 -25.84 -9.49 2.48
CA ASN A 378 -25.50 -10.57 3.41
C ASN A 378 -25.50 -12.01 2.83
N ASP A 379 -25.17 -12.18 1.55
CA ASP A 379 -25.05 -13.51 0.93
C ASP A 379 -23.69 -14.18 1.18
N LEU A 380 -23.58 -15.45 0.79
CA LEU A 380 -22.33 -16.22 0.84
C LEU A 380 -21.63 -16.32 -0.53
N LYS A 381 -22.11 -15.63 -1.55
CA LYS A 381 -21.65 -15.80 -2.93
C LYS A 381 -20.27 -15.16 -3.14
N GLY A 382 -19.33 -15.91 -3.71
CA GLY A 382 -18.02 -15.41 -4.14
C GLY A 382 -17.26 -14.69 -3.02
N ARG A 383 -17.33 -15.21 -1.78
CA ARG A 383 -16.71 -14.55 -0.61
C ARG A 383 -15.22 -14.88 -0.52
N MET A 384 -14.43 -13.83 -0.25
CA MET A 384 -13.00 -13.91 0.03
C MET A 384 -12.67 -13.26 1.37
N TYR A 385 -11.45 -13.48 1.85
CA TYR A 385 -10.90 -12.87 3.06
C TYR A 385 -9.61 -12.10 2.74
N ARG A 386 -9.30 -11.08 3.55
CA ARG A 386 -8.08 -10.26 3.43
C ARG A 386 -6.93 -10.93 4.17
N THR A 387 -5.81 -11.11 3.48
CA THR A 387 -4.67 -11.91 3.93
C THR A 387 -3.50 -11.07 4.45
N GLY A 388 -3.47 -9.77 4.13
CA GLY A 388 -2.34 -8.90 4.44
C GLY A 388 -1.31 -8.78 3.31
N ILE A 389 -1.35 -9.67 2.30
CA ILE A 389 -0.58 -9.55 1.06
C ILE A 389 -1.12 -8.34 0.29
N ASP A 390 -0.26 -7.36 0.01
CA ASP A 390 -0.66 -6.05 -0.50
C ASP A 390 0.24 -5.50 -1.62
N TYR A 391 1.32 -6.21 -1.98
CA TYR A 391 2.26 -5.76 -3.00
C TYR A 391 1.59 -5.52 -4.36
N PRO A 392 0.72 -6.41 -4.89
CA PRO A 392 0.01 -6.12 -6.14
C PRO A 392 -0.82 -4.84 -6.09
N THR A 393 -1.59 -4.65 -5.02
CA THR A 393 -2.41 -3.44 -4.84
C THR A 393 -1.55 -2.18 -4.67
N ARG A 394 -0.38 -2.29 -4.02
CA ARG A 394 0.58 -1.19 -3.88
C ARG A 394 1.23 -0.82 -5.21
N LEU A 395 1.61 -1.82 -6.00
CA LEU A 395 2.22 -1.61 -7.30
C LEU A 395 1.30 -0.81 -8.24
N LYS A 396 0.00 -1.09 -8.23
CA LYS A 396 -0.98 -0.34 -9.05
C LYS A 396 -1.02 1.16 -8.78
N ARG A 397 -0.68 1.60 -7.56
CA ARG A 397 -0.66 3.03 -7.17
C ARG A 397 0.57 3.76 -7.67
N VAL A 398 1.57 3.03 -8.13
CA VAL A 398 2.82 3.57 -8.67
C VAL A 398 3.04 3.15 -10.12
N TYR A 399 2.02 2.66 -10.82
CA TYR A 399 2.14 2.41 -12.24
C TYR A 399 2.50 3.72 -12.96
N PRO A 400 3.54 3.74 -13.82
CA PRO A 400 4.07 4.96 -14.42
C PRO A 400 2.99 5.87 -15.00
N SER A 401 2.08 5.30 -15.79
CA SER A 401 0.96 6.04 -16.40
C SER A 401 0.07 6.75 -15.39
N TYR A 402 -0.19 6.14 -14.23
CA TYR A 402 -1.04 6.71 -13.18
C TYR A 402 -0.27 7.64 -12.26
N LEU A 403 0.97 7.28 -11.93
CA LEU A 403 1.81 8.04 -11.02
C LEU A 403 2.15 9.43 -11.57
N MET A 404 2.40 9.53 -12.88
CA MET A 404 2.72 10.81 -13.50
C MET A 404 1.52 11.76 -13.51
N ASP A 405 0.32 11.26 -13.80
CA ASP A 405 -0.90 12.07 -13.73
C ASP A 405 -1.18 12.53 -12.28
N GLU A 406 -0.90 11.70 -11.27
CA GLU A 406 -1.08 12.06 -9.85
C GLU A 406 0.00 13.00 -9.30
N LEU A 407 1.17 13.04 -9.94
CA LEU A 407 2.31 13.85 -9.51
C LEU A 407 2.20 15.28 -10.04
N GLU A 408 1.62 15.47 -11.23
CA GLU A 408 1.47 16.75 -11.92
C GLU A 408 0.93 17.88 -11.01
N PRO A 409 -0.21 17.72 -10.30
CA PRO A 409 -0.82 18.83 -9.57
C PRO A 409 0.09 19.43 -8.49
N TYR A 410 1.06 18.66 -7.97
CA TYR A 410 1.96 19.16 -6.94
C TYR A 410 2.97 20.18 -7.45
N PHE A 411 3.22 20.26 -8.76
CA PHE A 411 4.09 21.28 -9.36
C PHE A 411 3.34 22.59 -9.67
N TRP A 412 2.01 22.57 -9.77
CA TRP A 412 1.19 23.75 -10.07
C TRP A 412 0.66 24.48 -8.83
N ASP A 413 0.50 23.76 -7.72
CA ASP A 413 -0.13 24.28 -6.49
C ASP A 413 0.86 24.95 -5.50
N ASN A 414 2.14 25.10 -5.85
CA ASN A 414 3.18 25.78 -5.03
C ASN A 414 3.75 26.97 -5.79
#